data_AF-A0A1H9Y9D9-F1
#
_entry.id   AF-A0A1H9Y9D9-F1
#
_cell.length_a   1.000
_cell.length_b   1.000
_cell.length_c   1.000
_cell.angle_alpha   90.00
_cell.angle_beta   90.00
_cell.angle_gamma   90.00
#
_symmetry.space_group_name_H-M   'P 1'
#
loop_
_entity.id
_entity.type
_entity.pdbx_description
1 polymer ?
#
loop_
_entity_poly.entity_id
_entity_poly.type
_entity_poly.pdbx_seq_one_letter_code
_entity_poly.pdbx_strand_id
1 'polypeptide(L)'
;MSEWKLTGIVMVEVLLALFIGLGLTNFGLLPFYHQLGIVVGGDVWIVWFAVATILFSVYTVLFASRVHYPMKNRLKSKLFWLLWLASIIVVLLPFIQGEVLF
;
A
#
# COMPACT_ATOMS: atom_id res chain seq x y z
N MET A 1 -20.69 7.24 -16.82
CA MET A 1 -19.37 6.91 -17.41
C MET A 1 -19.39 5.44 -17.77
N SER A 2 -18.89 5.01 -18.93
CA SER A 2 -18.91 3.58 -19.26
C SER A 2 -18.01 2.80 -18.30
N GLU A 3 -18.42 1.58 -17.94
CA GLU A 3 -17.72 0.72 -16.96
C GLU A 3 -16.25 0.49 -17.33
N TRP A 4 -15.95 0.43 -18.63
CA TRP A 4 -14.60 0.33 -19.18
C TRP A 4 -13.71 1.52 -18.82
N LYS A 5 -14.24 2.75 -18.86
CA LYS A 5 -13.48 3.96 -18.52
C LYS A 5 -13.17 4.00 -17.03
N LEU A 6 -14.10 3.58 -16.19
CA LEU A 6 -13.91 3.47 -14.75
C LEU A 6 -12.84 2.44 -14.42
N THR A 7 -12.92 1.26 -15.02
CA THR A 7 -11.93 0.19 -14.84
C THR A 7 -10.53 0.65 -15.27
N GLY A 8 -10.41 1.36 -16.40
CA GLY A 8 -9.13 1.92 -16.85
C GLY A 8 -8.52 2.91 -15.84
N ILE A 9 -9.33 3.78 -15.24
CA ILE A 9 -8.86 4.71 -14.20
C ILE A 9 -8.37 3.94 -12.97
N VAL A 10 -9.14 2.93 -12.51
CA VAL A 10 -8.72 2.08 -11.38
C VAL A 10 -7.37 1.42 -11.65
N MET A 11 -7.18 0.87 -12.85
CA MET A 11 -5.92 0.23 -13.23
C MET A 11 -4.74 1.21 -13.17
N VAL A 12 -4.92 2.42 -13.69
CA VAL A 12 -3.89 3.47 -13.62
C VAL A 12 -3.59 3.86 -12.18
N GLU A 13 -4.61 4.03 -11.32
CA GLU A 13 -4.42 4.31 -9.89
C GLU A 13 -3.60 3.21 -9.19
N VAL A 14 -3.90 1.94 -9.46
CA VAL A 14 -3.19 0.79 -8.89
C VAL A 14 -1.74 0.75 -9.39
N LEU A 15 -1.52 0.92 -10.69
CA LEU A 15 -0.17 0.95 -11.27
C LEU A 15 0.67 2.09 -10.66
N LEU A 16 0.09 3.29 -10.54
CA LEU A 16 0.77 4.42 -9.88
C LEU A 16 1.12 4.11 -8.44
N ALA A 17 0.20 3.51 -7.67
CA ALA A 17 0.48 3.11 -6.30
C ALA A 17 1.60 2.06 -6.20
N LEU A 18 1.67 1.11 -7.13
CA LEU A 18 2.75 0.11 -7.21
C LEU A 18 4.10 0.76 -7.53
N PHE A 19 4.18 1.64 -8.54
CA PHE A 19 5.42 2.33 -8.89
C PHE A 19 5.91 3.25 -7.78
N ILE A 20 5.02 4.06 -7.20
CA ILE A 20 5.37 4.97 -6.10
C ILE A 20 5.75 4.15 -4.86
N GLY A 21 5.02 3.08 -4.56
CA GLY A 21 5.32 2.17 -3.47
C GLY A 21 6.68 1.52 -3.61
N LEU A 22 7.10 1.18 -4.84
CA LEU A 22 8.42 0.59 -5.09
C LEU A 22 9.53 1.59 -4.76
N GLY A 23 9.35 2.83 -5.20
CA GLY A 23 10.26 3.92 -4.86
C GLY A 23 10.34 4.15 -3.35
N LEU A 24 9.19 4.26 -2.66
CA LEU A 24 9.17 4.45 -1.21
C LEU A 24 9.80 3.29 -0.45
N THR A 25 9.62 2.05 -0.93
CA THR A 25 10.20 0.88 -0.27
C THR A 25 11.72 0.91 -0.38
N ASN A 26 12.26 1.04 -1.60
CA ASN A 26 13.70 0.98 -1.85
C ASN A 26 14.48 2.20 -1.34
N PHE A 27 13.90 3.40 -1.45
CA PHE A 27 14.60 4.64 -1.12
C PHE A 27 14.17 5.26 0.21
N GLY A 28 13.06 4.80 0.80
CA GLY A 28 12.55 5.31 2.08
C GLY A 28 12.59 4.25 3.18
N LEU A 29 11.77 3.21 3.03
CA LEU A 29 11.50 2.25 4.10
C LEU A 29 12.71 1.34 4.40
N LEU A 30 13.34 0.73 3.40
CA LEU A 30 14.50 -0.14 3.63
C LEU A 30 15.69 0.63 4.19
N PRO A 31 16.10 1.80 3.64
CA PRO A 31 17.16 2.59 4.26
C PRO A 31 16.84 2.98 5.71
N PHE A 32 15.57 3.27 6.00
CA PHE A 32 15.12 3.58 7.36
C PHE A 32 15.23 2.37 8.30
N TYR A 33 14.84 1.17 7.84
CA TYR A 33 15.06 -0.07 8.57
C TYR A 33 16.55 -0.29 8.88
N HIS A 34 17.43 -0.12 7.89
CA HIS A 34 18.86 -0.25 8.09
C HIS A 34 19.42 0.76 9.10
N GLN A 35 18.95 2.01 9.09
CA GLN A 35 19.36 3.02 10.07
C GLN A 35 18.95 2.66 11.50
N LEU A 36 17.83 1.96 11.66
CA LEU A 36 17.34 1.47 12.95
C LEU A 36 17.99 0.14 13.38
N GLY A 37 18.91 -0.41 12.57
CA GLY A 37 19.53 -1.71 12.82
C GLY A 37 18.61 -2.90 12.55
N ILE A 38 17.49 -2.69 11.86
CA ILE A 38 16.56 -3.76 11.48
C ILE A 38 17.18 -4.54 10.31
N VAL A 39 17.31 -5.86 10.47
CA VAL A 39 17.89 -6.73 9.45
C VAL A 39 16.84 -7.03 8.38
N VAL A 40 17.16 -6.75 7.12
CA VAL A 40 16.29 -7.08 5.98
C VAL A 40 16.70 -8.45 5.42
N GLY A 41 16.08 -9.52 5.95
CA GLY A 41 16.36 -10.91 5.54
C GLY A 41 15.28 -11.57 4.68
N GLY A 42 14.05 -11.05 4.73
CA GLY A 42 12.86 -11.59 4.07
C GLY A 42 12.63 -11.08 2.64
N ASP A 43 11.42 -11.32 2.13
CA ASP A 43 11.00 -10.97 0.79
C ASP A 43 10.54 -9.50 0.69
N VAL A 44 11.46 -8.66 0.19
CA VAL A 44 11.21 -7.25 -0.08
C VAL A 44 9.98 -7.00 -0.96
N TRP A 45 9.55 -7.96 -1.80
CA TRP A 45 8.34 -7.84 -2.61
C TRP A 45 7.08 -7.76 -1.72
N ILE A 46 7.00 -8.50 -0.61
CA ILE A 46 5.86 -8.47 0.31
C ILE A 46 5.78 -7.10 1.00
N VAL A 47 6.91 -6.59 1.46
CA VAL A 47 7.03 -5.24 2.04
C VAL A 47 6.61 -4.18 1.03
N TRP A 48 7.09 -4.29 -0.21
CA TRP A 48 6.71 -3.39 -1.29
C TRP A 48 5.20 -3.39 -1.56
N PHE A 49 4.61 -4.58 -1.70
CA PHE A 49 3.17 -4.71 -1.91
C PHE A 49 2.36 -4.13 -0.76
N ALA A 50 2.83 -4.28 0.48
CA ALA A 50 2.22 -3.67 1.64
C ALA A 50 2.28 -2.14 1.56
N VAL A 51 3.45 -1.55 1.27
CA VAL A 51 3.61 -0.10 1.11
C VAL A 51 2.70 0.45 0.00
N ALA A 52 2.64 -0.22 -1.14
CA ALA A 52 1.76 0.17 -2.25
C ALA A 52 0.28 0.08 -1.86
N THR A 53 -0.10 -0.94 -1.10
CA THR A 53 -1.48 -1.11 -0.59
C THR A 53 -1.86 -0.01 0.41
N ILE A 54 -0.94 0.38 1.31
CA ILE A 54 -1.13 1.50 2.22
C ILE A 54 -1.32 2.80 1.42
N LEU A 55 -0.45 3.08 0.45
CA LEU A 55 -0.56 4.24 -0.43
C LEU A 55 -1.91 4.30 -1.14
N PHE A 56 -2.30 3.20 -1.79
CA PHE A 56 -3.58 3.11 -2.50
C PHE A 56 -4.77 3.30 -1.57
N SER A 57 -4.69 2.77 -0.35
CA SER A 57 -5.75 2.88 0.65
C SER A 57 -5.87 4.31 1.18
N VAL A 58 -4.74 4.96 1.50
CA VAL A 58 -4.68 6.36 1.92
C VAL A 58 -5.22 7.27 0.82
N TYR A 59 -4.79 7.06 -0.42
CA TYR A 59 -5.32 7.76 -1.59
C TYR A 59 -6.84 7.60 -1.70
N THR A 60 -7.33 6.37 -1.59
CA THR A 60 -8.77 6.08 -1.67
C THR A 60 -9.54 6.80 -0.55
N VAL A 61 -9.05 6.80 0.69
CA VAL A 61 -9.69 7.48 1.83
C VAL A 61 -9.69 9.00 1.64
N LEU A 62 -8.56 9.60 1.26
CA LEU A 62 -8.41 11.06 1.12
C LEU A 62 -9.29 11.61 -0.01
N PHE A 63 -9.40 10.89 -1.13
CA PHE A 63 -10.11 11.36 -2.32
C PHE A 63 -11.55 10.86 -2.43
N ALA A 64 -11.98 9.91 -1.60
CA ALA A 64 -13.37 9.44 -1.58
C ALA A 64 -14.41 10.51 -1.21
N SER A 65 -14.00 11.57 -0.50
CA SER A 65 -14.87 12.72 -0.19
C SER A 65 -15.07 13.64 -1.40
N ARG A 66 -14.08 13.70 -2.30
CA ARG A 66 -14.05 14.58 -3.47
C ARG A 66 -14.58 13.92 -4.74
N VAL A 67 -14.57 12.59 -4.82
CA VAL A 67 -14.97 11.82 -6.02
C VAL A 67 -16.11 10.85 -5.66
N HIS A 68 -17.25 10.96 -6.35
CA HIS A 68 -18.46 10.22 -6.00
C HIS A 68 -18.41 8.72 -6.37
N TYR A 69 -17.68 8.35 -7.44
CA TYR A 69 -17.62 6.99 -7.99
C TYR A 69 -16.25 6.79 -8.66
N PRO A 70 -15.51 5.67 -8.47
CA PRO A 70 -15.82 4.42 -7.74
C PRO A 70 -15.30 4.35 -6.27
N MET A 71 -14.61 5.39 -5.78
CA MET A 71 -13.93 5.38 -4.48
C MET A 71 -14.85 5.12 -3.27
N LYS A 72 -16.07 5.68 -3.25
CA LYS A 72 -17.03 5.46 -2.15
C LYS A 72 -17.46 4.00 -1.99
N ASN A 73 -17.54 3.24 -3.08
CA ASN A 73 -17.91 1.82 -3.01
C ASN A 73 -16.75 0.97 -2.47
N ARG A 74 -15.50 1.33 -2.77
CA ARG A 74 -14.32 0.66 -2.22
C ARG A 74 -14.25 0.76 -0.70
N LEU A 75 -14.57 1.92 -0.14
CA LEU A 75 -14.59 2.14 1.32
C LEU A 75 -15.66 1.31 2.06
N LYS A 76 -16.69 0.81 1.37
CA LYS A 76 -17.67 -0.11 1.97
C LYS A 76 -17.19 -1.57 1.98
N SER A 77 -16.12 -1.89 1.26
CA SER A 77 -15.62 -3.25 1.15
C SER A 77 -14.88 -3.66 2.42
N LYS A 78 -15.30 -4.75 3.05
CA LYS A 78 -14.56 -5.36 4.18
C LYS A 78 -13.16 -5.82 3.76
N LEU A 79 -13.04 -6.32 2.52
CA LEU A 79 -11.76 -6.76 1.97
C LEU A 79 -10.76 -5.60 1.86
N PHE A 80 -11.23 -4.40 1.50
CA PHE A 80 -10.38 -3.20 1.44
C PHE A 80 -9.76 -2.90 2.80
N TRP A 81 -10.57 -2.88 3.86
CA TRP A 81 -10.08 -2.63 5.22
C TRP A 81 -9.20 -3.75 5.75
N LEU A 82 -9.49 -5.01 5.41
CA LEU A 82 -8.65 -6.15 5.77
C LEU A 82 -7.26 -6.04 5.14
N LEU A 83 -7.19 -5.75 3.83
CA LEU A 83 -5.92 -5.57 3.13
C LEU A 83 -5.14 -4.37 3.68
N TRP A 84 -5.83 -3.28 3.99
CA TRP A 84 -5.21 -2.12 4.63
C TRP A 84 -4.61 -2.46 5.99
N LEU A 85 -5.36 -3.13 6.87
CA LEU A 85 -4.86 -3.56 8.18
C LEU A 85 -3.69 -4.53 8.06
N ALA A 86 -3.81 -5.54 7.18
CA ALA A 86 -2.74 -6.50 6.93
C ALA A 86 -1.46 -5.79 6.45
N SER A 87 -1.60 -4.83 5.54
CA SER A 87 -0.45 -4.06 5.03
C SER A 87 0.24 -3.22 6.12
N ILE A 88 -0.53 -2.62 7.04
CA ILE A 88 0.04 -1.92 8.21
C ILE A 88 0.83 -2.88 9.09
N ILE A 89 0.26 -4.06 9.37
CA ILE A 89 0.94 -5.08 10.18
C ILE A 89 2.26 -5.48 9.53
N VAL A 90 2.29 -5.77 8.23
CA VAL A 90 3.52 -6.14 7.52
C VAL A 90 4.60 -5.06 7.63
N VAL A 91 4.24 -3.77 7.50
CA VAL A 91 5.21 -2.67 7.60
C VAL A 91 5.65 -2.39 9.04
N LEU A 92 4.78 -2.64 10.03
CA LEU A 92 5.09 -2.37 11.44
C LEU A 92 5.77 -3.54 12.16
N LEU A 93 5.57 -4.77 11.71
CA LEU A 93 6.11 -5.98 12.36
C LEU A 93 7.64 -5.95 12.52
N PRO A 94 8.44 -5.50 11.53
CA PRO A 94 9.89 -5.44 11.65
C PRO A 94 10.38 -4.52 12.76
N PHE A 95 9.60 -3.49 13.15
CA PHE A 95 9.96 -2.62 14.26
C PHE A 95 9.84 -3.29 15.63
N ILE A 96 9.00 -4.33 15.74
CA ILE A 96 8.81 -5.10 16.97
C ILE A 96 9.82 -6.24 17.02
N GLN A 97 10.06 -6.89 15.88
CA GLN A 97 10.90 -8.10 15.78
C GLN A 97 12.39 -7.79 15.61
N GLY A 98 12.74 -6.60 15.09
CA GLY A 98 14.11 -6.24 14.74
C GLY A 98 14.60 -6.83 13.42
N GLU A 99 13.75 -7.56 12.70
CA GLU A 99 14.06 -8.13 11.40
C GLU A 99 12.82 -8.19 10.49
N VAL A 100 13.06 -8.12 9.19
CA VAL A 100 12.05 -8.35 8.16
C VAL A 100 12.04 -9.85 7.87
N LEU A 101 11.04 -10.57 8.40
CA LEU A 101 10.88 -12.02 8.20
C LEU A 101 10.22 -12.40 6.87
N PHE A 102 9.43 -11.48 6.32
CA PHE A 102 8.63 -11.68 5.11
C PHE A 102 8.82 -10.51 4.18
#